data_AF-A0A0F7FIE6-F1
#
_entry.id   AF-A0A0F7FIE6-F1
#
_cell.length_a   1.000
_cell.length_b   1.000
_cell.length_c   1.000
_cell.angle_alpha   90.00
_cell.angle_beta   90.00
_cell.angle_gamma   90.00
#
_symmetry.space_group_name_H-M   'P 1'
#
loop_
_entity.id
_entity.type
_entity.pdbx_description
1 polymer ?
#
loop_
_entity_poly.entity_id
_entity_poly.type
_entity_poly.pdbx_seq_one_letter_code
_entity_poly.pdbx_strand_id
1 'polypeptide(L)'
;MEYARAPSLEEALNLILERLVGISKRKGLRASKSGIQQGIGFHLDTPYIIVEGLIQRGLISLTGEKFVLTSPGETFVEYVVEIARLIKPYSLFPEFDEGRIVGAVLYALYDWTNKKDAKQIVEDARETLRLLNEVKKKNSDAFKIIAVTLPRLYFEDGKYTPFSLIEKIYPSIAHEAQGVKNTC
;
A
#
# COMPACT_ATOMS: atom_id res chain seq x y z
N MET A 1 13.95 20.40 34.66
CA MET A 1 12.74 19.93 33.97
C MET A 1 13.17 19.46 32.60
N GLU A 2 13.34 18.16 32.42
CA GLU A 2 13.47 17.57 31.07
C GLU A 2 12.11 17.65 30.40
N TYR A 3 12.01 18.43 29.32
CA TYR A 3 10.85 18.36 28.45
C TYR A 3 10.93 17.02 27.72
N ALA A 4 10.01 16.10 28.03
CA ALA A 4 9.79 14.90 27.22
C ALA A 4 9.64 15.35 25.76
N ARG A 5 10.58 14.96 24.89
CA ARG A 5 10.51 15.32 23.46
C ARG A 5 9.29 14.62 22.87
N ALA A 6 8.35 15.40 22.34
CA ALA A 6 7.28 14.85 21.54
C ALA A 6 7.90 14.10 20.33
N PRO A 7 7.48 12.86 20.06
CA PRO A 7 8.06 12.08 18.96
C PRO A 7 7.71 12.68 17.59
N SER A 8 8.64 12.59 16.64
CA SER A 8 8.57 13.31 15.35
C SER A 8 7.94 12.46 14.24
N LEU A 9 7.40 13.10 13.19
CA LEU A 9 6.92 12.39 12.00
C LEU A 9 8.04 11.61 11.28
N GLU A 10 9.29 12.04 11.44
CA GLU A 10 10.46 11.31 10.93
C GLU A 10 10.63 9.96 11.64
N GLU A 11 10.39 9.90 12.96
CA GLU A 11 10.43 8.64 13.71
C GLU A 11 9.30 7.70 13.27
N ALA A 12 8.09 8.23 13.06
CA ALA A 12 6.97 7.44 12.54
C ALA A 12 7.21 6.95 11.10
N LEU A 13 7.82 7.77 10.24
CA LEU A 13 8.22 7.35 8.89
C LEU A 13 9.28 6.26 8.96
N ASN A 14 10.29 6.44 9.79
CA ASN A 14 11.34 5.44 9.96
C ASN A 14 10.78 4.11 10.47
N LEU A 15 9.82 4.12 11.41
CA LEU A 15 9.10 2.92 11.86
C LEU A 15 8.45 2.17 10.69
N ILE A 16 7.70 2.87 9.82
CA ILE A 16 7.04 2.26 8.66
C ILE A 16 8.06 1.68 7.68
N LEU A 17 9.11 2.43 7.37
CA LEU A 17 10.17 1.99 6.46
C LEU A 17 10.89 0.75 7.01
N GLU A 18 11.23 0.74 8.31
CA GLU A 18 11.83 -0.44 8.97
C GLU A 18 10.93 -1.65 8.89
N ARG A 19 9.63 -1.45 9.13
CA ARG A 19 8.68 -2.56 9.08
C ARG A 19 8.54 -3.13 7.67
N LEU A 20 8.39 -2.27 6.66
CA LEU A 20 8.30 -2.67 5.26
C LEU A 20 9.56 -3.41 4.80
N VAL A 21 10.76 -2.94 5.17
CA VAL A 21 12.02 -3.65 4.89
C VAL A 21 12.03 -5.01 5.57
N GLY A 22 11.65 -5.08 6.84
CA GLY A 22 11.62 -6.32 7.62
C GLY A 22 10.69 -7.38 7.02
N ILE A 23 9.47 -7.00 6.62
CA ILE A 23 8.50 -7.89 5.97
C ILE A 23 8.99 -8.27 4.56
N SER A 24 9.50 -7.31 3.79
CA SER A 24 10.04 -7.54 2.44
C SER A 24 11.14 -8.61 2.46
N LYS A 25 12.10 -8.50 3.38
CA LYS A 25 13.17 -9.48 3.55
C LYS A 25 12.63 -10.89 3.83
N ARG A 26 11.65 -11.02 4.74
CA ARG A 26 11.02 -12.33 5.06
C ARG A 26 10.26 -12.92 3.87
N LYS A 27 9.73 -12.09 2.98
CA LYS A 27 8.98 -12.50 1.78
C LYS A 27 9.84 -12.61 0.52
N GLY A 28 11.17 -12.50 0.64
CA GLY A 28 12.12 -12.68 -0.45
C GLY A 28 12.28 -11.47 -1.38
N LEU A 29 11.92 -10.27 -0.92
CA LEU A 29 12.16 -9.01 -1.62
C LEU A 29 13.37 -8.27 -1.02
N ARG A 30 14.24 -7.76 -1.88
CA ARG A 30 15.36 -6.88 -1.55
C ARG A 30 14.91 -5.42 -1.59
N ALA A 31 14.30 -4.97 -0.50
CA ALA A 31 13.91 -3.57 -0.31
C ALA A 31 14.87 -2.84 0.64
N SER A 32 15.12 -1.56 0.38
CA SER A 32 15.83 -0.65 1.28
C SER A 32 14.91 0.49 1.72
N LYS A 33 15.19 1.13 2.86
CA LYS A 33 14.40 2.28 3.33
C LYS A 33 14.35 3.40 2.27
N SER A 34 15.51 3.73 1.70
CA SER A 34 15.63 4.76 0.66
C SER A 34 14.84 4.39 -0.61
N GLY A 35 14.95 3.13 -1.07
CA GLY A 35 14.18 2.66 -2.23
C GLY A 35 12.67 2.73 -1.99
N ILE A 36 12.20 2.29 -0.82
CA ILE A 36 10.79 2.41 -0.43
C ILE A 36 10.35 3.87 -0.39
N GLN A 37 11.09 4.73 0.31
CA GLN A 37 10.75 6.15 0.44
C GLN A 37 10.70 6.84 -0.93
N GLN A 38 11.63 6.55 -1.83
CA GLN A 38 11.63 7.07 -3.21
C GLN A 38 10.48 6.54 -4.07
N GLY A 39 9.88 5.41 -3.71
CA GLY A 39 8.69 4.89 -4.37
C GLY A 39 7.38 5.50 -3.87
N ILE A 40 7.39 6.20 -2.74
CA ILE A 40 6.18 6.79 -2.16
C ILE A 40 5.88 8.12 -2.85
N GLY A 41 4.94 8.09 -3.79
CA GLY A 41 4.43 9.27 -4.49
C GLY A 41 5.46 9.99 -5.35
N PHE A 42 5.13 11.24 -5.69
CA PHE A 42 5.90 12.05 -6.64
C PHE A 42 6.55 13.28 -5.99
N HIS A 43 6.11 13.63 -4.78
CA HIS A 43 6.60 14.79 -4.03
C HIS A 43 7.41 14.36 -2.79
N LEU A 44 8.34 15.21 -2.37
CA LEU A 44 9.25 14.91 -1.25
C LEU A 44 8.53 14.81 0.11
N ASP A 45 7.37 15.44 0.21
CA ASP A 45 6.51 15.49 1.39
C ASP A 45 5.48 14.33 1.44
N THR A 46 5.18 13.68 0.29
CA THR A 46 4.23 12.56 0.22
C THR A 46 4.48 11.48 1.29
N PRO A 47 5.72 11.03 1.57
CA PRO A 47 5.95 10.04 2.62
C PRO A 47 5.48 10.49 4.01
N TYR A 48 5.67 11.78 4.34
CA TYR A 48 5.26 12.34 5.63
C TYR A 48 3.74 12.50 5.72
N ILE A 49 3.09 12.93 4.61
CA ILE A 49 1.63 13.02 4.52
C ILE A 49 0.98 11.64 4.75
N ILE A 50 1.52 10.59 4.12
CA ILE A 50 1.03 9.24 4.32
C ILE A 50 1.16 8.83 5.78
N VAL A 51 2.33 9.02 6.38
CA VAL A 51 2.59 8.61 7.77
C VAL A 51 1.70 9.35 8.77
N GLU A 52 1.56 10.67 8.62
CA GLU A 52 0.62 11.47 9.40
C GLU A 52 -0.81 10.91 9.25
N GLY A 53 -1.20 10.59 8.03
CA GLY A 53 -2.48 9.98 7.74
C GLY A 53 -2.67 8.60 8.37
N LEU A 54 -1.64 7.76 8.40
CA LEU A 54 -1.66 6.45 9.06
C LEU A 54 -1.82 6.59 10.59
N ILE A 55 -1.23 7.63 11.19
CA ILE A 55 -1.41 7.97 12.61
C ILE A 55 -2.87 8.36 12.86
N GLN A 56 -3.38 9.34 12.10
CA GLN A 56 -4.74 9.87 12.29
C GLN A 56 -5.83 8.79 12.18
N ARG A 57 -5.58 7.76 11.36
CA ARG A 57 -6.54 6.67 11.11
C ARG A 57 -6.38 5.47 12.03
N GLY A 58 -5.39 5.49 12.94
CA GLY A 58 -5.17 4.43 13.93
C GLY A 58 -4.41 3.21 13.40
N LEU A 59 -3.65 3.34 12.31
CA LEU A 59 -2.72 2.31 11.83
C LEU A 59 -1.37 2.41 12.56
N ILE A 60 -1.00 3.61 12.99
CA ILE A 60 0.12 3.87 13.88
C ILE A 60 -0.44 4.51 15.15
N SER A 61 0.03 4.10 16.32
CA SER A 61 -0.33 4.71 17.60
C SER A 61 0.90 5.20 18.34
N LEU A 62 0.70 6.20 19.18
CA LEU A 62 1.72 6.63 20.14
C LEU A 62 1.51 5.87 21.45
N THR A 63 2.49 5.03 21.83
CA THR A 63 2.46 4.26 23.08
C THR A 63 3.61 4.73 23.96
N GLY A 64 3.28 5.50 25.00
CA GLY A 64 4.28 6.26 25.75
C GLY A 64 4.91 7.33 24.87
N GLU A 65 6.23 7.28 24.70
CA GLU A 65 7.00 8.24 23.88
C GLU A 65 7.40 7.68 22.51
N LYS A 66 6.86 6.52 22.09
CA LYS A 66 7.27 5.85 20.85
C LYS A 66 6.08 5.53 19.97
N PHE A 67 6.24 5.80 18.68
CA PHE A 67 5.32 5.29 17.67
C PHE A 67 5.45 3.77 17.55
N VAL A 68 4.30 3.11 17.45
CA VAL A 68 4.19 1.67 17.20
C VAL A 68 3.09 1.42 16.16
N LEU A 69 3.22 0.35 15.40
CA LEU A 69 2.13 -0.11 14.55
C LEU A 69 1.05 -0.74 15.41
N THR A 70 -0.20 -0.42 15.13
CA THR A 70 -1.34 -1.15 15.70
C THR A 70 -1.47 -2.49 14.99
N SER A 71 -2.29 -3.41 15.54
CA SER A 71 -2.56 -4.69 14.85
C SER A 71 -3.12 -4.49 13.42
N PRO A 72 -4.07 -3.58 13.18
CA PRO A 72 -4.47 -3.22 11.81
C PRO A 72 -3.33 -2.66 10.96
N GLY A 73 -2.46 -1.82 11.54
CA GLY A 73 -1.29 -1.27 10.86
C GLY A 73 -0.33 -2.36 10.39
N GLU A 74 -0.06 -3.34 11.24
CA GLU A 74 0.74 -4.52 10.90
C GLU A 74 0.16 -5.27 9.70
N THR A 75 -1.14 -5.59 9.75
CA THR A 75 -1.84 -6.29 8.65
C THR A 75 -1.82 -5.48 7.36
N PHE A 76 -2.04 -4.16 7.43
CA PHE A 76 -1.98 -3.29 6.26
C PHE A 76 -0.61 -3.32 5.58
N VAL A 77 0.46 -3.17 6.36
CA VAL A 77 1.84 -3.21 5.85
C VAL A 77 2.18 -4.59 5.26
N GLU A 78 1.64 -5.68 5.81
CA GLU A 78 1.76 -7.00 5.21
C GLU A 78 1.12 -7.08 3.82
N TYR A 79 -0.10 -6.55 3.65
CA TYR A 79 -0.76 -6.51 2.33
C TYR A 79 -0.01 -5.66 1.32
N VAL A 80 0.56 -4.52 1.74
CA VAL A 80 1.42 -3.69 0.88
C VAL A 80 2.54 -4.54 0.27
N VAL A 81 3.28 -5.30 1.10
CA VAL A 81 4.39 -6.13 0.63
C VAL A 81 3.91 -7.32 -0.19
N GLU A 82 2.77 -7.93 0.15
CA GLU A 82 2.20 -9.03 -0.62
C GLU A 82 1.80 -8.62 -2.03
N ILE A 83 1.14 -7.47 -2.16
CA ILE A 83 0.77 -6.89 -3.46
C ILE A 83 2.04 -6.54 -4.23
N ALA A 84 3.02 -5.89 -3.61
CA ALA A 84 4.29 -5.57 -4.25
C ALA A 84 5.00 -6.83 -4.79
N ARG A 85 5.06 -7.90 -3.98
CA ARG A 85 5.63 -9.20 -4.40
C ARG A 85 4.86 -9.82 -5.57
N LEU A 86 3.53 -9.71 -5.55
CA LEU A 86 2.66 -10.27 -6.57
C LEU A 86 2.90 -9.63 -7.94
N ILE A 87 3.04 -8.30 -7.98
CA ILE A 87 3.20 -7.52 -9.21
C ILE A 87 4.66 -7.43 -9.68
N LYS A 88 5.63 -7.53 -8.76
CA LYS A 88 7.07 -7.34 -9.04
C LYS A 88 7.57 -8.01 -10.33
N PRO A 89 7.28 -9.30 -10.61
CA PRO A 89 7.79 -9.97 -11.81
C PRO A 89 7.33 -9.37 -13.14
N TYR A 90 6.31 -8.52 -13.12
CA TYR A 90 5.67 -7.94 -14.29
C TYR A 90 5.82 -6.41 -14.34
N SER A 91 6.50 -5.82 -13.35
CA SER A 91 6.82 -4.39 -13.35
C SER A 91 8.01 -4.22 -14.30
N LEU A 92 7.73 -3.95 -15.58
CA LEU A 92 8.69 -3.97 -16.70
C LEU A 92 9.69 -2.77 -16.71
N PHE A 93 10.13 -2.29 -15.56
CA PHE A 93 10.83 -1.01 -15.44
C PHE A 93 12.18 -1.13 -14.71
N PRO A 94 13.32 -0.89 -15.40
CA PRO A 94 14.66 -0.92 -14.80
C PRO A 94 14.84 0.06 -13.63
N GLU A 95 14.08 1.15 -13.61
CA GLU A 95 14.14 2.19 -12.59
C GLU A 95 13.43 1.82 -11.29
N PHE A 96 12.57 0.81 -11.27
CA PHE A 96 11.89 0.36 -10.06
C PHE A 96 12.67 -0.80 -9.44
N ASP A 97 13.53 -0.47 -8.46
CA ASP A 97 14.00 -1.48 -7.53
C ASP A 97 12.83 -2.03 -6.69
N GLU A 98 13.02 -3.20 -6.07
CA GLU A 98 11.95 -3.86 -5.32
C GLU A 98 11.44 -3.02 -4.14
N GLY A 99 12.27 -2.12 -3.61
CA GLY A 99 11.86 -1.14 -2.61
C GLY A 99 10.90 -0.10 -3.19
N ARG A 100 11.20 0.47 -4.36
CA ARG A 100 10.34 1.46 -5.02
C ARG A 100 8.96 0.89 -5.35
N ILE A 101 8.87 -0.39 -5.73
CA ILE A 101 7.58 -1.06 -5.94
C ILE A 101 6.78 -1.14 -4.64
N VAL A 102 7.42 -1.50 -3.52
CA VAL A 102 6.78 -1.52 -2.20
C VAL A 102 6.28 -0.12 -1.81
N GLY A 103 7.08 0.92 -2.02
CA GLY A 103 6.69 2.31 -1.77
C GLY A 103 5.51 2.76 -2.62
N ALA A 104 5.51 2.43 -3.90
CA ALA A 104 4.45 2.80 -4.83
C ALA A 104 3.12 2.08 -4.50
N VAL A 105 3.20 0.84 -4.01
CA VAL A 105 2.01 0.12 -3.53
C VAL A 105 1.47 0.74 -2.23
N LEU A 106 2.34 1.14 -1.28
CA LEU A 106 1.92 1.88 -0.10
C LEU A 106 1.18 3.17 -0.49
N TYR A 107 1.75 3.93 -1.43
CA TYR A 107 1.17 5.15 -1.97
C TYR A 107 -0.19 4.91 -2.64
N ALA A 108 -0.32 3.85 -3.44
CA ALA A 108 -1.57 3.50 -4.12
C ALA A 108 -2.68 3.04 -3.17
N LEU A 109 -2.32 2.36 -2.07
CA LEU A 109 -3.27 1.84 -1.09
C LEU A 109 -3.66 2.87 -0.01
N TYR A 110 -2.94 3.98 0.10
CA TYR A 110 -3.30 5.05 1.01
C TYR A 110 -4.66 5.67 0.64
N ASP A 111 -5.49 5.94 1.64
CA ASP A 111 -6.79 6.58 1.44
C ASP A 111 -6.65 8.10 1.22
N TRP A 112 -6.41 8.51 -0.01
CA TRP A 112 -6.31 9.94 -0.39
C TRP A 112 -7.59 10.74 -0.15
N THR A 113 -8.75 10.08 0.04
CA THR A 113 -10.00 10.77 0.32
C THR A 113 -10.14 11.24 1.77
N ASN A 114 -9.29 10.73 2.67
CA ASN A 114 -9.30 10.99 4.12
C ASN A 114 -10.66 10.69 4.80
N LYS A 115 -11.32 9.60 4.39
CA LYS A 115 -12.65 9.22 4.90
C LYS A 115 -12.69 7.88 5.64
N LYS A 116 -11.65 7.06 5.49
CA LYS A 116 -11.66 5.67 5.96
C LYS A 116 -10.92 5.50 7.28
N ASP A 117 -11.45 4.64 8.14
CA ASP A 117 -10.76 4.18 9.35
C ASP A 117 -9.75 3.05 9.06
N ALA A 118 -8.96 2.65 10.06
CA ALA A 118 -7.98 1.58 9.93
C ALA A 118 -8.57 0.25 9.42
N LYS A 119 -9.78 -0.13 9.85
CA LYS A 119 -10.38 -1.40 9.45
C LYS A 119 -10.77 -1.38 7.98
N GLN A 120 -11.36 -0.28 7.53
CA GLN A 120 -11.75 -0.09 6.13
C GLN A 120 -10.53 -0.07 5.21
N ILE A 121 -9.43 0.55 5.62
CA ILE A 121 -8.18 0.57 4.84
C ILE A 121 -7.58 -0.83 4.71
N VAL A 122 -7.57 -1.61 5.81
CA VAL A 122 -7.10 -3.01 5.77
C VAL A 122 -7.98 -3.85 4.86
N GLU A 123 -9.31 -3.67 4.92
CA GLU A 123 -10.26 -4.38 4.07
C GLU A 123 -10.02 -4.07 2.58
N ASP A 124 -9.85 -2.78 2.24
CA ASP A 124 -9.56 -2.36 0.87
C ASP A 124 -8.24 -2.96 0.34
N ALA A 125 -7.20 -3.00 1.17
CA ALA A 125 -5.93 -3.61 0.81
C ALA A 125 -6.05 -5.13 0.60
N ARG A 126 -6.78 -5.83 1.48
CA ARG A 126 -7.08 -7.25 1.36
C ARG A 126 -7.81 -7.56 0.06
N GLU A 127 -8.86 -6.80 -0.21
CA GLU A 127 -9.72 -7.02 -1.36
C GLU A 127 -9.01 -6.64 -2.66
N THR A 128 -8.16 -5.60 -2.66
CA THR A 128 -7.25 -5.30 -3.78
C THR A 128 -6.34 -6.51 -4.09
N LEU A 129 -5.73 -7.11 -3.06
CA LEU A 129 -4.89 -8.30 -3.24
C LEU A 129 -5.70 -9.48 -3.79
N ARG A 130 -6.92 -9.71 -3.29
CA ARG A 130 -7.81 -10.78 -3.78
C ARG A 130 -8.09 -10.60 -5.27
N LEU A 131 -8.52 -9.40 -5.68
CA LEU A 131 -8.82 -9.09 -7.08
C LEU A 131 -7.60 -9.25 -7.98
N LEU A 132 -6.43 -8.76 -7.56
CA LEU A 132 -5.19 -8.94 -8.32
C LEU A 132 -4.86 -10.42 -8.55
N ASN A 133 -5.03 -11.27 -7.53
CA ASN A 133 -4.83 -12.71 -7.67
C ASN A 133 -5.84 -13.36 -8.62
N GLU A 134 -7.10 -12.92 -8.60
CA GLU A 134 -8.12 -13.43 -9.52
C GLU A 134 -7.84 -13.02 -10.95
N VAL A 135 -7.55 -11.75 -11.19
CA VAL A 135 -7.20 -11.25 -12.53
C VAL A 135 -5.98 -11.98 -13.06
N LYS A 136 -4.95 -12.22 -12.22
CA LYS A 136 -3.77 -13.00 -12.61
C LYS A 136 -4.11 -14.41 -13.11
N LYS A 137 -5.09 -15.07 -12.50
CA LYS A 137 -5.53 -16.42 -12.88
C LYS A 137 -6.41 -16.42 -14.13
N LYS A 138 -7.31 -15.44 -14.26
CA LYS A 138 -8.34 -15.40 -15.30
C LYS A 138 -7.88 -14.70 -16.58
N ASN A 139 -7.04 -13.67 -16.47
CA ASN A 139 -6.56 -12.87 -17.59
C ASN A 139 -5.14 -12.32 -17.29
N SER A 140 -4.13 -13.10 -17.66
CA SER A 140 -2.71 -12.77 -17.43
C SER A 140 -2.28 -11.44 -18.06
N ASP A 141 -2.82 -11.09 -19.24
CA ASP A 141 -2.43 -9.85 -19.93
C ASP A 141 -3.05 -8.63 -19.26
N ALA A 142 -4.33 -8.69 -18.86
CA ALA A 142 -4.93 -7.66 -18.02
C ALA A 142 -4.15 -7.47 -16.72
N PHE A 143 -3.76 -8.56 -16.06
CA PHE A 143 -2.94 -8.51 -14.85
C PHE A 143 -1.59 -7.83 -15.08
N LYS A 144 -0.88 -8.15 -16.18
CA LYS A 144 0.38 -7.47 -16.53
C LYS A 144 0.18 -5.97 -16.71
N ILE A 145 -0.88 -5.54 -17.40
CA ILE A 145 -1.19 -4.11 -17.57
C ILE A 145 -1.42 -3.44 -16.22
N ILE A 146 -2.16 -4.09 -15.31
CA ILE A 146 -2.38 -3.57 -13.95
C ILE A 146 -1.05 -3.48 -13.19
N ALA A 147 -0.23 -4.54 -13.20
CA ALA A 147 1.06 -4.61 -12.50
C ALA A 147 2.04 -3.52 -12.96
N VAL A 148 2.02 -3.19 -14.25
CA VAL A 148 2.80 -2.11 -14.87
C VAL A 148 2.26 -0.73 -14.48
N THR A 149 0.94 -0.59 -14.37
CA THR A 149 0.26 0.71 -14.20
C THR A 149 0.15 1.14 -12.74
N LEU A 150 -0.19 0.21 -11.85
CA LEU A 150 -0.42 0.47 -10.42
C LEU A 150 0.71 1.31 -9.77
N PRO A 151 2.01 0.99 -9.92
CA PRO A 151 3.06 1.74 -9.26
C PRO A 151 3.34 3.12 -9.88
N ARG A 152 2.64 3.50 -10.95
CA ARG A 152 2.92 4.72 -11.73
C ARG A 152 1.76 5.70 -11.79
N LEU A 153 0.60 5.32 -11.29
CA LEU A 153 -0.59 6.15 -11.37
C LEU A 153 -0.57 7.21 -10.26
N TYR A 154 -1.07 8.40 -10.57
CA TYR A 154 -1.24 9.48 -9.61
C TYR A 154 -2.57 9.29 -8.87
N PHE A 155 -2.53 9.10 -7.54
CA PHE A 155 -3.70 8.78 -6.72
C PHE A 155 -4.18 9.94 -5.84
N GLU A 156 -3.40 11.02 -5.70
CA GLU A 156 -3.68 12.10 -4.73
C GLU A 156 -4.94 12.91 -5.06
N ASP A 157 -5.41 12.89 -6.32
CA ASP A 157 -6.65 13.56 -6.70
C ASP A 157 -7.93 12.83 -6.23
N GLY A 158 -7.77 11.65 -5.63
CA GLY A 158 -8.86 10.83 -5.10
C GLY A 158 -9.82 10.26 -6.16
N LYS A 159 -9.53 10.46 -7.46
CA LYS A 159 -10.39 9.97 -8.57
C LYS A 159 -10.10 8.53 -8.90
N TYR A 160 -8.90 8.05 -8.58
CA TYR A 160 -8.49 6.68 -8.76
C TYR A 160 -8.21 6.01 -7.43
N THR A 161 -8.58 4.74 -7.38
CA THR A 161 -8.18 3.75 -6.39
C THR A 161 -7.64 2.52 -7.12
N PRO A 162 -6.86 1.65 -6.46
CA PRO A 162 -6.47 0.36 -7.04
C PRO A 162 -7.67 -0.44 -7.58
N PHE A 163 -8.81 -0.38 -6.90
CA PHE A 163 -10.08 -0.94 -7.37
C PHE A 163 -10.51 -0.40 -8.73
N SER A 164 -10.66 0.93 -8.83
CA SER A 164 -11.10 1.56 -10.07
C SER A 164 -10.15 1.28 -11.24
N LEU A 165 -8.84 1.13 -10.96
CA LEU A 165 -7.85 0.74 -11.96
C LEU A 165 -8.09 -0.69 -12.45
N ILE A 166 -8.27 -1.63 -11.52
CA ILE A 166 -8.55 -3.04 -11.84
C ILE A 166 -9.85 -3.15 -12.64
N GLU A 167 -10.93 -2.49 -12.21
CA GLU A 167 -12.22 -2.51 -12.91
C GLU A 167 -12.13 -1.90 -14.30
N LYS A 168 -11.37 -0.82 -14.49
CA LYS A 168 -11.20 -0.19 -15.80
C LYS A 168 -10.45 -1.10 -16.79
N ILE A 169 -9.49 -1.88 -16.31
CA ILE A 169 -8.68 -2.79 -17.15
C ILE A 169 -9.36 -4.15 -17.36
N TYR A 170 -10.11 -4.64 -16.36
CA TYR A 170 -10.83 -5.91 -16.44
C TYR A 170 -12.26 -5.80 -15.89
N PRO A 171 -13.19 -5.14 -16.62
CA PRO A 171 -14.53 -4.82 -16.12
C PRO A 171 -15.38 -6.02 -15.69
N SER A 172 -15.16 -7.20 -16.28
CA SER A 172 -15.88 -8.43 -15.92
C SER A 172 -15.66 -8.86 -14.46
N ILE A 173 -14.57 -8.41 -13.81
CA ILE A 173 -14.30 -8.74 -12.41
C ILE A 173 -15.32 -8.12 -11.45
N ALA A 174 -15.89 -6.96 -11.79
CA ALA A 174 -16.88 -6.27 -10.98
C ALA A 174 -18.22 -7.03 -10.95
N HIS A 175 -18.61 -7.61 -12.08
CA HIS A 175 -19.82 -8.42 -12.20
C HIS A 175 -19.71 -9.76 -11.46
N GLU A 176 -18.53 -10.37 -11.48
CA GLU A 176 -18.28 -11.64 -10.79
C GLU A 176 -18.18 -11.47 -9.26
N ALA A 177 -17.62 -10.36 -8.79
CA ALA A 177 -17.59 -10.03 -7.35
C ALA A 177 -18.99 -9.77 -6.76
N GLN A 178 -19.94 -9.29 -7.56
CA GLN A 178 -21.34 -9.11 -7.16
C GLN A 178 -22.17 -10.41 -7.27
N GLY A 179 -21.81 -11.31 -8.19
CA GLY A 179 -22.48 -12.61 -8.35
C GLY A 179 -22.34 -13.57 -7.16
N VAL A 180 -21.30 -13.39 -6.32
CA VAL A 180 -21.09 -14.20 -5.11
C VAL A 180 -21.95 -13.73 -3.92
N LYS A 181 -22.48 -12.49 -3.95
CA LYS A 181 -23.36 -11.98 -2.87
C LYS A 181 -24.83 -12.38 -3.01
N ASN A 182 -25.24 -12.97 -4.14
CA ASN A 182 -26.63 -13.34 -4.42
C ASN A 182 -26.89 -14.85 -4.41
N THR A 183 -25.96 -15.65 -3.87
CA THR A 183 -26.11 -17.11 -3.75
C THR A 183 -25.90 -17.60 -2.31
N CYS A 184 -26.49 -16.90 -1.34
CA CYS A 184 -26.76 -17.42 0.01
C CYS A 184 -28.27 -17.38 0.26
#